data_AF-A0A954JJD4-F1
#
_entry.id   AF-A0A954JJD4-F1
#
_cell.length_a   1.000
_cell.length_b   1.000
_cell.length_c   1.000
_cell.angle_alpha   90.00
_cell.angle_beta   90.00
_cell.angle_gamma   90.00
#
_symmetry.space_group_name_H-M   'P 1'
#
loop_
_entity.id
_entity.type
_entity.pdbx_description
1 polymer ?
#
loop_
_entity_poly.entity_id
_entity_poly.type
_entity_poly.pdbx_seq_one_letter_code
_entity_poly.pdbx_strand_id
1 'polypeptide(L)'
;MNALFQTLLNDEAGFIVSAELVLIATICVLGLVVGLAELSHNINNELEDVGSAFSCIQQTYNYQCTHGHRGSASGSSFTDYAEFCEEPDSIH
;
A
#
# COMPACT_ATOMS: atom_id res chain seq x y z
N MET A 1 -50.54 -14.88 -37.70
CA MET A 1 -50.26 -15.40 -36.34
C MET A 1 -48.94 -16.18 -36.25
N ASN A 2 -48.49 -16.88 -37.30
CA ASN A 2 -47.20 -17.59 -37.30
C ASN A 2 -45.96 -16.68 -37.20
N ALA A 3 -45.96 -15.52 -37.86
CA ALA A 3 -44.78 -14.66 -37.91
C ALA A 3 -44.38 -14.09 -36.53
N LEU A 4 -45.37 -13.78 -35.68
CA LEU A 4 -45.15 -13.27 -34.33
C LEU A 4 -44.62 -14.38 -33.39
N PHE A 5 -45.13 -15.60 -33.57
CA PHE A 5 -44.65 -16.77 -32.83
C PHE A 5 -43.23 -17.17 -33.24
N GLN A 6 -42.89 -17.05 -34.53
CA GLN A 6 -41.54 -17.27 -35.04
C GLN A 6 -40.57 -16.17 -34.61
N THR A 7 -41.01 -14.92 -34.47
CA THR A 7 -40.14 -13.85 -33.95
C THR A 7 -39.86 -14.04 -32.48
N LEU A 8 -40.85 -14.41 -31.65
CA LEU A 8 -40.63 -14.73 -30.23
C LEU A 8 -39.76 -15.97 -30.00
N LEU A 9 -39.88 -17.00 -30.85
CA LEU A 9 -39.04 -18.21 -30.76
C LEU A 9 -37.60 -18.00 -31.24
N ASN A 10 -37.36 -17.02 -32.11
CA ASN A 10 -36.02 -16.63 -32.57
C ASN A 10 -35.54 -15.34 -31.87
N ASP A 11 -36.21 -14.93 -30.79
CA ASP A 11 -35.85 -13.75 -30.02
C ASP A 11 -34.74 -14.08 -29.02
N GLU A 12 -33.50 -14.05 -29.52
CA GLU A 12 -32.29 -14.12 -28.69
C GLU A 12 -32.01 -12.79 -27.96
N ALA A 13 -32.91 -11.78 -28.03
CA ALA A 13 -32.76 -10.53 -27.27
C ALA A 13 -33.19 -10.69 -25.80
N GLY A 14 -33.69 -11.86 -25.42
CA GLY A 14 -33.80 -12.27 -24.03
C GLY A 14 -32.43 -12.65 -23.48
N PHE A 15 -31.58 -11.67 -23.20
CA PHE A 15 -30.39 -11.84 -22.36
C PHE A 15 -30.87 -12.26 -20.97
N ILE A 16 -31.12 -13.56 -20.82
CA ILE A 16 -31.38 -14.19 -19.55
C ILE A 16 -30.13 -13.95 -18.74
N VAL A 17 -30.28 -13.22 -17.65
CA VAL A 17 -29.37 -13.26 -16.51
C VAL A 17 -29.34 -14.72 -16.06
N SER A 18 -28.53 -15.53 -16.74
CA SER A 18 -28.41 -16.95 -16.47
C SER A 18 -27.78 -17.09 -15.10
N ALA A 19 -28.22 -18.08 -14.32
CA ALA A 19 -27.60 -18.42 -13.04
C ALA A 19 -26.09 -18.64 -13.20
N GLU A 20 -25.64 -19.11 -14.37
CA GLU A 20 -24.23 -19.31 -14.71
C GLU A 20 -23.45 -17.99 -14.82
N LEU A 21 -24.05 -16.94 -15.41
CA LEU A 21 -23.41 -15.63 -15.54
C LEU A 21 -23.30 -14.94 -14.18
N VAL A 22 -24.32 -15.09 -13.32
CA VAL A 22 -24.29 -14.61 -11.93
C VAL A 22 -23.22 -15.35 -11.11
N LEU A 23 -23.07 -16.66 -11.31
CA LEU A 23 -22.04 -17.45 -10.65
C LEU A 23 -20.63 -16.98 -11.06
N ILE A 24 -20.38 -16.79 -12.35
CA ILE A 24 -19.09 -16.30 -12.84
C ILE A 24 -18.82 -14.87 -12.34
N ALA A 25 -19.83 -13.99 -12.36
CA ALA A 25 -19.70 -12.62 -11.90
C ALA A 25 -19.35 -12.54 -10.40
N THR A 26 -19.98 -13.38 -9.57
CA THR A 26 -19.69 -13.40 -8.12
C THR A 26 -18.28 -13.93 -7.83
N ILE A 27 -17.82 -14.98 -8.52
CA ILE A 27 -16.44 -15.46 -8.40
C ILE A 27 -15.43 -14.38 -8.83
N CYS A 28 -15.72 -13.67 -9.92
CA CYS A 28 -14.89 -12.56 -10.40
C CYS A 28 -14.80 -11.43 -9.36
N VAL A 29 -15.93 -11.01 -8.79
CA VAL A 29 -15.95 -9.97 -7.75
C VAL A 29 -15.17 -10.41 -6.49
N LEU A 30 -15.34 -11.66 -6.04
CA LEU A 30 -14.60 -12.18 -4.90
C LEU A 30 -13.09 -12.20 -5.17
N GLY A 31 -12.68 -12.61 -6.37
CA GLY A 31 -11.28 -12.59 -6.80
C GLY A 31 -10.70 -11.18 -6.84
N LEU A 32 -11.46 -10.20 -7.33
CA LEU A 32 -11.05 -8.80 -7.35
C LEU A 32 -10.94 -8.20 -5.94
N VAL A 33 -11.86 -8.53 -5.04
CA VAL A 33 -11.81 -8.03 -3.65
C VAL A 33 -10.57 -8.55 -2.93
N VAL A 34 -10.31 -9.86 -2.99
CA VAL A 34 -9.11 -10.46 -2.37
C VAL A 34 -7.85 -9.93 -3.05
N GLY A 35 -7.81 -9.89 -4.39
CA GLY A 35 -6.65 -9.40 -5.13
C GLY A 35 -6.32 -7.93 -4.84
N LEU A 36 -7.32 -7.07 -4.69
CA LEU A 36 -7.12 -5.66 -4.34
C LEU A 36 -6.69 -5.49 -2.88
N ALA A 37 -7.19 -6.33 -1.97
CA ALA A 37 -6.78 -6.32 -0.57
C ALA A 37 -5.29 -6.68 -0.43
N GLU A 38 -4.84 -7.75 -1.10
CA GLU A 38 -3.43 -8.16 -1.10
C GLU A 38 -2.54 -7.10 -1.77
N LEU A 39 -2.99 -6.51 -2.89
CA LEU A 39 -2.26 -5.41 -3.53
C LEU A 39 -2.08 -4.21 -2.60
N SER A 40 -3.15 -3.82 -1.89
CA SER A 40 -3.09 -2.71 -0.93
C SER A 40 -2.14 -3.03 0.23
N HIS A 41 -2.16 -4.27 0.73
CA HIS A 41 -1.28 -4.69 1.82
C HIS A 41 0.18 -4.66 1.38
N ASN A 42 0.50 -5.24 0.22
CA ASN A 42 1.86 -5.21 -0.32
C ASN A 42 2.37 -3.79 -0.55
N ILE A 43 1.55 -2.90 -1.14
CA ILE A 43 1.97 -1.50 -1.34
C ILE A 43 2.27 -0.83 0.00
N ASN A 44 1.45 -1.07 1.03
CA ASN A 44 1.68 -0.48 2.34
C ASN A 44 2.98 -0.98 2.97
N ASN A 45 3.26 -2.28 2.87
CA ASN A 45 4.50 -2.87 3.41
C ASN A 45 5.74 -2.31 2.68
N GLU A 46 5.71 -2.18 1.35
CA GLU A 46 6.83 -1.59 0.59
C GLU A 46 7.02 -0.10 0.95
N LEU A 47 5.94 0.64 1.20
CA LEU A 47 6.03 2.04 1.64
C LEU A 47 6.57 2.17 3.06
N GLU A 48 6.28 1.20 3.92
CA GLU A 48 6.86 1.10 5.27
C GLU A 48 8.37 0.84 5.18
N ASP A 49 8.81 -0.08 4.32
CA ASP A 49 10.23 -0.35 4.07
C ASP A 49 10.95 0.88 3.50
N VAL A 50 10.32 1.60 2.57
CA VAL A 50 10.84 2.88 2.07
C VAL A 50 10.95 3.91 3.20
N GLY A 51 9.93 4.01 4.07
CA GLY A 51 9.94 4.90 5.24
C GLY A 51 11.09 4.59 6.20
N SER A 52 11.30 3.31 6.49
CA SER A 52 12.42 2.82 7.29
C SER A 52 13.77 3.13 6.63
N ALA A 53 13.89 2.97 5.32
CA ALA A 53 15.09 3.33 4.57
C ALA A 53 15.41 4.84 4.62
N PHE A 54 14.40 5.70 4.73
CA PHE A 54 14.63 7.13 4.99
C PHE A 54 15.00 7.41 6.44
N SER A 55 14.42 6.68 7.40
CA SER A 55 14.75 6.81 8.82
C SER A 55 16.18 6.36 9.13
N CYS A 56 16.67 5.33 8.45
CA CYS A 56 18.03 4.81 8.67
C CYS A 56 19.15 5.71 8.13
N ILE A 57 18.82 6.78 7.40
CA ILE A 57 19.77 7.83 7.04
C ILE A 57 20.18 8.56 8.31
N GLN A 58 21.48 8.65 8.59
CA GLN A 58 22.00 9.33 9.77
C GLN A 58 21.59 10.82 9.80
N GLN A 59 20.63 11.20 10.64
CA GLN A 59 20.17 12.60 10.82
C GLN A 59 20.88 13.36 11.96
N THR A 60 21.98 12.81 12.50
CA THR A 60 22.76 13.41 13.59
C THR A 60 23.80 14.40 13.08
N TYR A 61 23.86 15.60 13.68
CA TYR A 61 24.93 16.58 13.44
C TYR A 61 25.56 17.09 14.75
N ASN A 62 26.87 17.31 14.72
CA ASN A 62 27.62 17.85 15.86
C ASN A 62 28.72 18.79 15.34
N TYR A 63 28.78 19.99 15.90
CA TYR A 63 29.95 20.85 15.75
C TYR A 63 30.47 21.31 17.10
N GLN A 64 31.79 21.24 17.25
CA GLN A 64 32.51 21.64 18.44
C GLN A 64 33.14 23.02 18.22
N CYS A 65 33.06 23.88 19.23
CA CYS A 65 33.64 25.21 19.22
C CYS A 65 34.98 25.25 19.96
N THR A 66 35.82 26.23 19.62
CA THR A 66 37.16 26.36 20.19
C THR A 66 37.11 26.96 21.61
N HIS A 67 38.01 26.48 22.49
CA HIS A 67 38.16 26.98 23.86
C HIS A 67 39.56 27.56 24.04
N GLY A 68 39.66 28.82 24.45
CA GLY A 68 40.91 29.53 24.67
C GLY A 68 40.95 30.32 25.98
N HIS A 69 42.13 30.82 26.33
CA HIS A 69 42.48 31.37 27.66
C HIS A 69 41.61 32.55 28.14
N ARG A 70 40.79 33.16 27.28
CA ARG A 70 39.86 34.26 27.59
C ARG A 70 38.52 34.20 26.84
N GLY A 71 38.18 33.06 26.24
CA GLY A 71 36.95 32.93 25.47
C GLY A 71 36.60 31.48 25.24
N SER A 72 35.36 31.13 25.55
CA SER A 72 34.76 29.86 25.15
C SER A 72 33.55 30.14 24.28
N ALA A 73 33.44 29.45 23.15
CA ALA A 73 32.21 29.35 22.40
C ALA A 73 31.56 27.99 22.67
N SER A 74 30.24 27.95 22.79
CA SER A 74 29.51 26.71 22.95
C SER A 74 29.31 26.04 21.59
N GLY A 75 29.58 24.74 21.50
CA GLY A 75 29.16 23.93 20.35
C GLY A 75 27.68 23.59 20.43
N SER A 76 27.16 22.91 19.40
CA SER A 76 25.85 22.26 19.47
C SER A 76 25.91 20.87 18.85
N SER A 77 25.14 19.97 19.44
CA SER A 77 24.92 18.62 18.94
C SER A 77 23.42 18.32 18.94
N PHE A 78 22.96 17.68 17.88
CA PHE A 78 21.65 17.04 17.81
C PHE A 78 21.88 15.56 17.51
N THR A 79 21.38 14.69 18.38
CA THR A 79 21.43 13.24 18.22
C THR A 79 20.02 12.73 18.08
N ASP A 80 19.78 12.06 16.96
CA ASP A 80 18.52 11.38 16.72
C ASP A 80 18.53 10.02 17.44
N TYR A 81 17.42 9.66 18.09
CA TYR A 81 17.28 8.43 18.85
C TYR A 81 16.17 7.59 18.23
N ALA A 82 16.43 6.28 18.13
CA ALA A 82 15.44 5.30 17.75
C ALA A 82 14.16 5.41 18.59
N GLU A 83 13.03 5.71 17.95
CA GLU A 83 11.73 5.84 18.62
C GLU A 83 11.00 4.47 18.73
N PHE A 84 9.91 4.42 19.51
CA PHE A 84 9.15 3.20 19.83
C PHE A 84 8.63 2.40 18.61
N CYS A 85 8.55 3.02 17.43
CA CYS A 85 8.16 2.37 16.18
C CYS A 85 9.36 1.80 15.39
N GLU A 86 10.58 1.94 15.88
CA GLU A 86 11.76 1.22 15.38
C GLU A 86 11.85 -0.14 16.09
N GLU A 87 10.94 -1.05 15.76
CA GLU A 87 11.13 -2.45 16.12
C GLU A 87 12.34 -2.99 15.35
N PRO A 88 13.33 -3.60 16.02
CA PRO A 88 14.37 -4.35 15.36
C PRO A 88 13.82 -5.72 14.95
N ASP A 89 12.78 -5.73 14.12
CA ASP A 89 12.45 -6.93 13.35
C ASP A 89 13.33 -6.88 12.09
N SER A 90 14.47 -7.56 12.10
CA SER A 90 14.58 -9.02 11.98
C SER A 90 13.99 -9.49 10.65
N ILE A 91 14.83 -10.22 9.90
CA ILE A 91 14.63 -10.91 8.60
C ILE A 91 14.52 -10.08 7.30
N HIS A 92 15.70 -9.67 6.81
CA HIS A 92 16.23 -10.23 5.56
C HIS A 92 17.47 -11.08 5.85
#